data_AF-A0A9D4B3W2-F1
#
_entry.id   AF-A0A9D4B3W2-F1
#
_cell.length_a   1.000
_cell.length_b   1.000
_cell.length_c   1.000
_cell.angle_alpha   90.00
_cell.angle_beta   90.00
_cell.angle_gamma   90.00
#
_symmetry.space_group_name_H-M   'P 1'
#
loop_
_entity.id
_entity.type
_entity.pdbx_description
1 polymer ?
#
loop_
_entity_poly.entity_id
_entity_poly.type
_entity_poly.pdbx_seq_one_letter_code
_entity_poly.pdbx_strand_id
1 'polypeptide(L)'
;MKFQRKRDIKQQIRELRAIISLQEQGKKLFAHSTEEKLTQNKGLISFLRGNVHDEMCTLGVAQKYDQVTISQACWDQKHLKMHLARSTVEAAREKLQNFIFNRMNVHNVLLYEVKRRGGMLEGLQRKLQHLADMEGADRQGQIQLQVIRQLENNIEKMLVKIRTGEKIYYLYLKMVDFLKDELAQLPLQLNVLQHMVEVYQVELKGMRLMAVDATEATEAAKTDMTNMETEFIAERRFRENSLNFQKKQIDRIRVKEASERHRRVQARRDLTVDFPVLISRESLKGAKLEASKAQIEYQAQVTSEVDKIKCAVQCSHLWDIAGRFLAQQKTGENLQQQIVECEQKREELEAKLKELELERAELKFHQTPSSISDMAGAGARKAEQAGAASLCFPPQGDIHVDTSDTYDKLQFCETKLLHLTKVMTNLPSYNFSREENNETYVKVRNFLEESTRNEHQNLKISFEDEEDAVRDAFDFADIDHSYVPNRDEIKKQGVRLIETMTKAAKKKQRGGRKGT
;
A
#
# COMPACT_ATOMS: atom_id res chain seq x y z
N MET A 1 49.33 -81.65 -149.43
CA MET A 1 50.10 -82.17 -150.57
C MET A 1 50.37 -81.06 -151.57
N LYS A 2 51.62 -80.99 -152.05
CA LYS A 2 52.06 -80.60 -153.40
C LYS A 2 51.37 -79.39 -154.06
N PHE A 3 52.14 -78.30 -154.21
CA PHE A 3 51.96 -77.35 -155.32
C PHE A 3 52.19 -78.07 -156.64
N GLN A 4 51.27 -77.98 -157.61
CA GLN A 4 51.57 -78.06 -159.04
C GLN A 4 50.33 -77.78 -159.93
N ARG A 5 50.40 -76.71 -160.73
CA ARG A 5 50.26 -76.66 -162.20
C ARG A 5 49.87 -75.25 -162.66
N LYS A 6 50.74 -74.64 -163.48
CA LYS A 6 50.54 -73.33 -164.13
C LYS A 6 49.30 -73.38 -165.04
N ARG A 7 48.32 -72.51 -164.80
CA ARG A 7 47.13 -72.28 -165.67
C ARG A 7 47.48 -71.27 -166.79
N ASP A 8 46.76 -71.33 -167.90
CA ASP A 8 46.92 -70.46 -169.08
C ASP A 8 46.69 -68.96 -168.76
N ILE A 9 47.61 -68.10 -169.21
CA ILE A 9 47.72 -66.68 -168.87
C ILE A 9 46.52 -65.87 -169.37
N LYS A 10 45.95 -66.22 -170.54
CA LYS A 10 44.77 -65.49 -171.08
C LYS A 10 43.52 -65.69 -170.23
N GLN A 11 43.38 -66.86 -169.62
CA GLN A 11 42.28 -67.15 -168.70
C GLN A 11 42.48 -66.44 -167.36
N GLN A 12 43.72 -66.41 -166.85
CA GLN A 12 44.07 -65.60 -165.67
C GLN A 12 43.75 -64.11 -165.86
N ILE A 13 43.98 -63.52 -167.04
CA ILE A 13 43.66 -62.10 -167.28
C ILE A 13 42.15 -61.85 -167.27
N ARG A 14 41.33 -62.75 -167.84
CA ARG A 14 39.86 -62.62 -167.79
C ARG A 14 39.33 -62.80 -166.37
N GLU A 15 39.85 -63.78 -165.64
CA GLU A 15 39.53 -64.00 -164.22
C GLU A 15 39.92 -62.77 -163.39
N LEU A 16 41.11 -62.20 -163.57
CA LEU A 16 41.53 -60.98 -162.86
C LEU A 16 40.65 -59.77 -163.20
N ARG A 17 40.24 -59.58 -164.46
CA ARG A 17 39.30 -58.50 -164.82
C ARG A 17 37.91 -58.69 -164.20
N ALA A 18 37.41 -59.92 -164.15
CA ALA A 18 36.15 -60.25 -163.47
C ALA A 18 36.27 -59.99 -161.96
N ILE A 19 37.38 -60.39 -161.33
CA ILE A 19 37.66 -60.13 -159.91
C ILE A 19 37.74 -58.63 -159.64
N ILE A 20 38.43 -57.85 -160.47
CA ILE A 20 38.54 -56.39 -160.32
C ILE A 20 37.15 -55.74 -160.47
N SER A 21 36.36 -56.12 -161.47
CA SER A 21 34.99 -55.63 -161.66
C SER A 21 34.09 -55.95 -160.46
N LEU A 22 34.19 -57.17 -159.93
CA LEU A 22 33.43 -57.60 -158.75
C LEU A 22 33.90 -56.91 -157.47
N GLN A 23 35.20 -56.64 -157.33
CA GLN A 23 35.75 -55.83 -156.25
C GLN A 23 35.32 -54.36 -156.35
N GLU A 24 35.25 -53.78 -157.56
CA GLU A 24 34.73 -52.43 -157.77
C GLU A 24 33.23 -52.35 -157.49
N GLN A 25 32.44 -53.35 -157.90
CA GLN A 25 31.03 -53.47 -157.52
C GLN A 25 30.86 -53.64 -156.00
N GLY A 26 31.66 -54.49 -155.36
CA GLY A 26 31.66 -54.67 -153.91
C GLY A 26 32.02 -53.39 -153.16
N LYS A 27 33.02 -52.64 -153.62
CA LYS A 27 33.37 -51.30 -153.09
C LYS A 27 32.22 -50.31 -153.25
N LYS A 28 31.52 -50.31 -154.40
CA LYS A 28 30.35 -49.44 -154.64
C LYS A 28 29.18 -49.80 -153.73
N LEU A 29 28.85 -51.09 -153.59
CA LEU A 29 27.78 -51.54 -152.69
C LEU A 29 28.11 -51.26 -151.22
N PHE A 30 29.36 -51.46 -150.80
CA PHE A 30 29.79 -51.11 -149.45
C PHE A 30 29.71 -49.59 -149.21
N ALA A 31 30.20 -48.77 -150.15
CA ALA A 31 30.09 -47.31 -150.07
C ALA A 31 28.61 -46.87 -149.97
N HIS A 32 27.74 -47.42 -150.81
CA HIS A 32 26.29 -47.16 -150.77
C HIS A 32 25.68 -47.57 -149.42
N SER A 33 26.02 -48.76 -148.89
CA SER A 33 25.53 -49.20 -147.58
C SER A 33 26.02 -48.31 -146.43
N THR A 34 27.28 -47.85 -146.48
CA THR A 34 27.81 -46.90 -145.48
C THR A 34 27.16 -45.53 -145.60
N GLU A 35 26.90 -45.06 -146.82
CA GLU A 35 26.22 -43.80 -147.08
C GLU A 35 24.76 -43.84 -146.62
N GLU A 36 24.05 -44.93 -146.90
CA GLU A 36 22.69 -45.18 -146.42
C GLU A 36 22.61 -45.22 -144.88
N LYS A 37 23.54 -45.90 -144.21
CA LYS A 37 23.62 -45.86 -142.73
C LYS A 37 23.93 -44.46 -142.23
N LEU A 38 24.77 -43.71 -142.93
CA LEU A 38 25.11 -42.34 -142.56
C LEU A 38 23.92 -41.39 -142.75
N THR A 39 23.11 -41.56 -143.79
CA THR A 39 21.87 -40.80 -143.99
C THR A 39 20.81 -41.18 -142.97
N GLN A 40 20.63 -42.48 -142.66
CA GLN A 40 19.76 -42.94 -141.59
C GLN A 40 20.17 -42.36 -140.23
N ASN A 41 21.47 -42.40 -139.89
CA ASN A 41 21.99 -41.81 -138.66
C ASN A 41 21.80 -40.29 -138.61
N LYS A 42 22.03 -39.58 -139.73
CA LYS A 42 21.74 -38.14 -139.81
C LYS A 42 20.26 -37.84 -139.57
N GLY A 43 19.36 -38.67 -140.12
CA GLY A 43 17.93 -38.58 -139.88
C GLY A 43 17.58 -38.79 -138.40
N LEU A 44 18.11 -39.85 -137.77
CA LEU A 44 17.89 -40.16 -136.36
C LEU A 44 18.42 -39.06 -135.43
N ILE A 45 19.63 -38.55 -135.68
CA ILE A 45 20.21 -37.44 -134.90
C ILE A 45 19.33 -36.19 -135.02
N SER A 46 18.83 -35.89 -136.22
CA SER A 46 17.96 -34.74 -136.43
C SER A 46 16.63 -34.90 -135.68
N PHE A 47 16.03 -36.10 -135.70
CA PHE A 47 14.83 -36.42 -134.93
C PHE A 47 15.05 -36.30 -133.42
N LEU A 48 16.14 -36.89 -132.88
CA LEU A 48 16.46 -36.81 -131.45
C LEU A 48 16.73 -35.37 -131.02
N ARG A 49 17.40 -34.56 -131.84
CA ARG A 49 17.59 -33.12 -131.56
C ARG A 49 16.27 -32.37 -131.56
N GLY A 50 15.35 -32.71 -132.46
CA GLY A 50 13.98 -32.19 -132.47
C GLY A 50 13.26 -32.50 -131.16
N ASN A 51 13.25 -33.76 -130.74
CA ASN A 51 12.61 -34.17 -129.49
C ASN A 51 13.22 -33.50 -128.27
N VAL A 52 14.56 -33.41 -128.18
CA VAL A 52 15.24 -32.71 -127.07
C VAL A 52 14.86 -31.23 -127.07
N HIS A 53 14.77 -30.59 -128.24
CA HIS A 53 14.32 -29.20 -128.32
C HIS A 53 12.87 -29.06 -127.85
N ASP A 54 11.97 -29.95 -128.27
CA ASP A 54 10.56 -29.92 -127.85
C ASP A 54 10.41 -30.16 -126.34
N GLU A 55 11.16 -31.11 -125.77
CA GLU A 55 11.22 -31.36 -124.32
C GLU A 55 11.81 -30.17 -123.55
N MET A 56 12.84 -29.51 -124.09
CA MET A 56 13.37 -28.28 -123.50
C MET A 56 12.34 -27.13 -123.54
N CYS A 57 11.57 -27.02 -124.62
CA CYS A 57 10.49 -26.04 -124.73
C CYS A 57 9.39 -26.31 -123.71
N THR A 58 8.93 -27.56 -123.57
CA THR A 58 7.88 -27.93 -122.60
C THR A 58 8.35 -27.71 -121.16
N LEU A 59 9.59 -28.06 -120.83
CA LEU A 59 10.20 -27.76 -119.53
C LEU A 59 10.26 -26.24 -119.27
N GLY A 60 10.63 -25.45 -120.28
CA GLY A 60 10.67 -23.99 -120.16
C GLY A 60 9.30 -23.37 -119.91
N VAL A 61 8.23 -23.91 -120.52
CA VAL A 61 6.85 -23.48 -120.25
C VAL A 61 6.42 -23.86 -118.83
N ALA A 62 6.70 -25.09 -118.40
CA ALA A 62 6.40 -25.55 -117.04
C ALA A 62 7.12 -24.70 -115.97
N GLN A 63 8.41 -24.40 -116.17
CA GLN A 63 9.17 -23.53 -115.25
C GLN A 63 8.60 -22.11 -115.16
N LYS A 64 8.14 -21.54 -116.28
CA LYS A 64 7.48 -20.22 -116.27
C LYS A 64 6.16 -20.26 -115.51
N TYR A 65 5.37 -21.31 -115.71
CA TYR A 65 4.12 -21.51 -114.96
C TYR A 65 4.37 -21.60 -113.45
N ASP A 66 5.38 -22.38 -113.04
CA ASP A 66 5.79 -22.49 -111.64
C ASP A 66 6.22 -21.14 -111.07
N GLN A 67 7.03 -20.39 -111.81
CA GLN A 67 7.52 -19.08 -111.39
C GLN A 67 6.38 -18.07 -111.20
N VAL A 68 5.40 -18.05 -112.11
CA VAL A 68 4.22 -17.18 -112.00
C VAL A 68 3.36 -17.58 -110.81
N THR A 69 3.09 -18.88 -110.66
CA THR A 69 2.28 -19.42 -109.56
C THR A 69 2.89 -19.10 -108.20
N ILE A 70 4.20 -19.32 -108.02
CA ILE A 70 4.94 -18.98 -106.80
C ILE A 70 4.94 -17.47 -106.56
N SER A 71 5.12 -16.67 -107.61
CA SER A 71 5.12 -15.20 -107.52
C SER A 71 3.78 -14.63 -107.08
N GLN A 72 2.67 -15.23 -107.54
CA GLN A 72 1.32 -14.84 -107.16
C GLN A 72 1.00 -15.27 -105.72
N ALA A 73 1.37 -16.49 -105.32
CA ALA A 73 1.16 -16.98 -103.96
C ALA A 73 1.98 -16.20 -102.91
N CYS A 74 3.17 -15.72 -103.28
CA CYS A 74 4.08 -14.98 -102.40
C CYS A 74 4.04 -13.46 -102.61
N TRP A 75 2.93 -12.90 -103.11
CA TRP A 75 2.88 -11.49 -103.55
C TRP A 75 3.29 -10.49 -102.44
N ASP A 76 2.83 -10.70 -101.21
CA ASP A 76 3.14 -9.86 -100.04
C ASP A 76 4.54 -10.15 -99.43
N GLN A 77 5.13 -11.30 -99.73
CA GLN A 77 6.31 -11.80 -99.03
C GLN A 77 7.52 -11.82 -99.96
N LYS A 78 8.13 -10.64 -100.15
CA LYS A 78 9.27 -10.44 -101.06
C LYS A 78 10.45 -11.39 -100.80
N HIS A 79 10.80 -11.62 -99.53
CA HIS A 79 11.90 -12.54 -99.17
C HIS A 79 11.58 -14.00 -99.51
N LEU A 80 10.35 -14.43 -99.27
CA LEU A 80 9.89 -15.78 -99.56
C LEU A 80 9.82 -16.03 -101.08
N LYS A 81 9.32 -15.04 -101.82
CA LYS A 81 9.32 -15.05 -103.29
C LYS A 81 10.72 -15.23 -103.86
N MET A 82 11.72 -14.52 -103.34
CA MET A 82 13.11 -14.65 -103.79
C MET A 82 13.70 -16.04 -103.46
N HIS A 83 13.41 -16.57 -102.28
CA HIS A 83 13.90 -17.89 -101.84
C HIS A 83 13.31 -19.04 -102.66
N LEU A 84 12.08 -18.89 -103.17
CA LEU A 84 11.36 -19.92 -103.92
C LEU A 84 11.44 -19.73 -105.45
N ALA A 85 12.08 -18.67 -105.94
CA ALA A 85 12.07 -18.26 -107.35
C ALA A 85 12.59 -19.31 -108.37
N ARG A 86 13.34 -20.31 -107.91
CA ARG A 86 13.88 -21.41 -108.74
C ARG A 86 13.35 -22.80 -108.34
N SER A 87 12.36 -22.86 -107.44
CA SER A 87 11.75 -24.11 -107.01
C SER A 87 10.55 -24.45 -107.90
N THR A 88 10.22 -25.73 -108.04
CA THR A 88 8.90 -26.12 -108.56
C THR A 88 7.82 -25.79 -107.53
N VAL A 89 6.56 -25.75 -107.96
CA VAL A 89 5.42 -25.46 -107.07
C VAL A 89 5.33 -26.47 -105.94
N GLU A 90 5.61 -27.76 -106.19
CA GLU A 90 5.60 -28.81 -105.18
C GLU A 90 6.69 -28.60 -104.13
N ALA A 91 7.93 -28.32 -104.56
CA ALA A 91 9.04 -28.07 -103.66
C ALA A 91 8.83 -26.79 -102.83
N ALA A 92 8.20 -25.77 -103.41
CA ALA A 92 7.80 -24.55 -102.71
C ALA A 92 6.72 -24.83 -101.66
N ARG A 93 5.69 -25.62 -102.02
CA ARG A 93 4.62 -26.03 -101.11
C ARG A 93 5.17 -26.83 -99.93
N GLU A 94 6.05 -27.80 -100.17
CA GLU A 94 6.65 -28.62 -99.12
C GLU A 94 7.47 -27.78 -98.14
N LYS A 95 8.32 -26.88 -98.65
CA LYS A 95 9.11 -25.95 -97.81
C LYS A 95 8.22 -25.07 -96.93
N LEU A 96 7.12 -24.57 -97.48
CA LEU A 96 6.16 -23.75 -96.74
C LEU A 96 5.40 -24.56 -95.68
N GLN A 97 4.97 -25.77 -96.04
CA GLN A 97 4.29 -26.67 -95.11
C GLN A 97 5.21 -27.05 -93.95
N ASN A 98 6.47 -27.38 -94.22
CA ASN A 98 7.48 -27.66 -93.20
C ASN A 98 7.73 -26.45 -92.29
N PHE A 99 7.80 -25.23 -92.86
CA PHE A 99 7.92 -24.01 -92.07
C PHE A 99 6.72 -23.78 -91.15
N ILE A 100 5.50 -23.96 -91.65
CA ILE A 100 4.26 -23.83 -90.85
C ILE A 100 4.23 -24.89 -89.75
N PHE A 101 4.56 -26.14 -90.06
CA PHE A 101 4.59 -27.23 -89.08
C PHE A 101 5.62 -26.97 -87.98
N ASN A 102 6.84 -26.55 -88.35
CA ASN A 102 7.87 -26.18 -87.39
C ASN A 102 7.42 -25.04 -86.48
N ARG A 103 6.79 -24.00 -87.03
CA ARG A 103 6.23 -22.90 -86.22
C ARG A 103 5.09 -23.35 -85.31
N MET A 104 4.22 -24.24 -85.78
CA MET A 104 3.13 -24.80 -84.98
C MET A 104 3.67 -25.66 -83.84
N ASN A 105 4.72 -26.45 -84.09
CA ASN A 105 5.38 -27.24 -83.05
C ASN A 105 6.00 -26.34 -81.98
N VAL A 106 6.70 -25.28 -82.37
CA VAL A 106 7.24 -24.29 -81.42
C VAL A 106 6.10 -23.64 -80.62
N HIS A 107 5.00 -23.26 -81.28
CA HIS A 107 3.84 -22.70 -80.60
C HIS A 107 3.23 -23.67 -79.58
N ASN A 108 3.06 -24.95 -79.96
CA ASN A 108 2.53 -25.99 -79.07
C ASN A 108 3.41 -26.21 -77.83
N VAL A 109 4.74 -26.19 -78.00
CA VAL A 109 5.70 -26.28 -76.89
C VAL A 109 5.54 -25.08 -75.96
N LEU A 110 5.52 -23.86 -76.50
CA LEU A 110 5.35 -22.65 -75.70
C LEU A 110 4.00 -22.63 -74.96
N LEU A 111 2.92 -23.08 -75.62
CA LEU A 111 1.60 -23.17 -75.00
C LEU A 111 1.60 -24.15 -73.82
N TYR A 112 2.25 -25.30 -73.96
CA TYR A 112 2.43 -26.25 -72.86
C TYR A 112 3.21 -25.63 -71.70
N GLU A 113 4.31 -24.92 -71.98
CA GLU A 113 5.11 -24.25 -70.94
C GLU A 113 4.33 -23.18 -70.19
N VAL A 114 3.53 -22.38 -70.89
CA VAL A 114 2.65 -21.36 -70.29
C VAL A 114 1.64 -22.02 -69.37
N LYS A 115 0.97 -23.10 -69.81
CA LYS A 115 0.02 -23.85 -68.98
C LYS A 115 0.68 -24.44 -67.73
N ARG A 116 1.87 -25.05 -67.89
CA ARG A 116 2.65 -25.60 -66.78
C ARG A 116 3.03 -24.51 -65.77
N ARG A 117 3.52 -23.35 -66.24
CA ARG A 117 3.88 -22.21 -65.38
C ARG A 117 2.65 -21.60 -64.71
N GLY A 118 1.52 -21.49 -65.40
CA GLY A 118 0.24 -21.05 -64.85
C GLY A 118 -0.20 -21.93 -63.68
N GLY A 119 -0.20 -23.25 -63.86
CA GLY A 119 -0.55 -24.18 -62.77
C GLY A 119 0.40 -24.10 -61.56
N MET A 120 1.70 -23.89 -61.78
CA MET A 120 2.64 -23.64 -60.69
C MET A 120 2.35 -22.34 -59.95
N LEU A 121 2.05 -21.26 -60.68
CA LEU A 121 1.72 -19.96 -60.10
C LEU A 121 0.45 -20.03 -59.27
N GLU A 122 -0.62 -20.65 -59.78
CA GLU A 122 -1.85 -20.90 -59.03
C GLU A 122 -1.60 -21.72 -57.76
N GLY A 123 -0.72 -22.73 -57.85
CA GLY A 123 -0.29 -23.52 -56.70
C GLY A 123 0.42 -22.69 -55.65
N LEU A 124 1.34 -21.81 -56.06
CA LEU A 124 2.04 -20.90 -55.16
C LEU A 124 1.10 -19.85 -54.55
N GLN A 125 0.18 -19.30 -55.34
CA GLN A 125 -0.80 -18.32 -54.87
C GLN A 125 -1.73 -18.92 -53.82
N ARG A 126 -2.19 -20.17 -54.01
CA ARG A 126 -2.96 -20.90 -53.00
C ARG A 126 -2.18 -21.12 -51.70
N LYS A 127 -0.89 -21.49 -51.80
CA LYS A 127 -0.03 -21.65 -50.61
C LYS A 127 0.17 -20.32 -49.88
N LEU A 128 0.38 -19.23 -50.61
CA LEU A 128 0.54 -17.90 -50.04
C LEU A 128 -0.73 -17.45 -49.34
N GLN A 129 -1.89 -17.63 -49.97
CA GLN A 129 -3.19 -17.31 -49.35
C GLN A 129 -3.40 -18.10 -48.06
N HIS A 130 -3.13 -19.41 -48.06
CA HIS A 130 -3.21 -20.23 -46.86
C HIS A 130 -2.28 -19.71 -45.74
N LEU A 131 -1.05 -19.31 -46.07
CA LEU A 131 -0.14 -18.74 -45.07
C LEU A 131 -0.64 -17.39 -44.53
N ALA A 132 -1.17 -16.53 -45.39
CA ALA A 132 -1.76 -15.25 -44.98
C ALA A 132 -2.99 -15.43 -44.08
N ASP A 133 -3.85 -16.41 -44.38
CA ASP A 133 -5.01 -16.75 -43.55
C ASP A 133 -4.58 -17.30 -42.17
N MET A 134 -3.48 -18.04 -42.11
CA MET A 134 -2.88 -18.50 -40.85
C MET A 134 -2.28 -17.34 -40.03
N GLU A 135 -1.69 -16.35 -40.68
CA GLU A 135 -1.11 -15.15 -40.02
C GLU A 135 -2.20 -14.24 -39.43
N GLY A 136 -3.34 -14.10 -40.11
CA GLY A 136 -4.51 -13.37 -39.58
C GLY A 136 -5.23 -14.09 -38.43
N ALA A 137 -5.01 -15.39 -38.26
CA ALA A 137 -5.67 -16.24 -37.28
C ALA A 137 -4.79 -16.51 -36.04
N ASP A 138 -3.99 -15.54 -35.59
CA ASP A 138 -3.19 -15.62 -34.36
C ASP A 138 -4.07 -15.56 -33.08
N ARG A 139 -5.03 -16.48 -32.99
CA ARG A 139 -5.85 -16.74 -31.81
C ARG A 139 -4.97 -17.12 -30.63
N GLN A 140 -3.86 -17.83 -30.91
CA GLN A 140 -2.87 -18.21 -29.90
C GLN A 140 -2.24 -16.97 -29.27
N GLY A 141 -1.76 -16.02 -30.07
CA GLY A 141 -1.22 -14.74 -29.60
C GLY A 141 -2.26 -13.88 -28.89
N GLN A 142 -3.51 -13.87 -29.35
CA GLN A 142 -4.60 -13.18 -28.64
C GLN A 142 -4.89 -13.78 -27.27
N ILE A 143 -4.94 -15.12 -27.16
CA ILE A 143 -5.09 -15.82 -25.86
C ILE A 143 -3.89 -15.51 -24.97
N GLN A 144 -2.66 -15.54 -25.50
CA GLN A 144 -1.46 -15.18 -24.75
C GLN A 144 -1.50 -13.73 -24.27
N LEU A 145 -1.92 -12.77 -25.09
CA LEU A 145 -2.08 -11.38 -24.70
C LEU A 145 -3.14 -11.20 -23.60
N GLN A 146 -4.24 -11.97 -23.65
CA GLN A 146 -5.24 -11.97 -22.58
C GLN A 146 -4.67 -12.52 -21.27
N VAL A 147 -3.89 -13.61 -21.33
CA VAL A 147 -3.19 -14.17 -20.17
C VAL A 147 -2.18 -13.17 -19.60
N ILE A 148 -1.40 -12.51 -20.45
CA ILE A 148 -0.44 -11.47 -20.03
C ILE A 148 -1.17 -10.35 -19.28
N ARG A 149 -2.25 -9.80 -19.85
CA ARG A 149 -3.05 -8.76 -19.18
C ARG A 149 -3.61 -9.22 -17.84
N GLN A 150 -4.06 -10.48 -17.75
CA GLN A 150 -4.56 -11.02 -16.49
C GLN A 150 -3.45 -11.15 -15.45
N LEU A 151 -2.26 -11.59 -15.85
CA LEU A 151 -1.10 -11.70 -14.97
C LEU A 151 -0.62 -10.31 -14.52
N GLU A 152 -0.57 -9.32 -15.40
CA GLU A 152 -0.24 -7.92 -15.07
C GLU A 152 -1.21 -7.36 -14.02
N ASN A 153 -2.52 -7.53 -14.22
CA ASN A 153 -3.54 -7.11 -13.26
C ASN A 153 -3.40 -7.83 -11.90
N ASN A 154 -3.06 -9.12 -11.91
CA ASN A 154 -2.85 -9.88 -10.69
C ASN A 154 -1.60 -9.41 -9.94
N ILE A 155 -0.52 -9.10 -10.66
CA ILE A 155 0.72 -8.56 -10.10
C ILE A 155 0.46 -7.18 -9.48
N GLU A 156 -0.26 -6.29 -10.16
CA GLU A 156 -0.59 -4.97 -9.65
C GLU A 156 -1.44 -5.06 -8.36
N LYS A 157 -2.46 -5.92 -8.34
CA LYS A 157 -3.25 -6.21 -7.13
C LYS A 157 -2.40 -6.74 -5.99
N MET A 158 -1.44 -7.62 -6.28
CA MET A 158 -0.52 -8.15 -5.27
C MET A 158 0.42 -7.07 -4.73
N LEU A 159 0.95 -6.19 -5.58
CA LEU A 159 1.78 -5.06 -5.16
C LEU A 159 1.02 -4.10 -4.24
N VAL A 160 -0.25 -3.81 -4.55
CA VAL A 160 -1.12 -3.01 -3.67
C VAL A 160 -1.30 -3.70 -2.31
N LYS A 161 -1.58 -5.02 -2.30
CA LYS A 161 -1.70 -5.79 -1.05
C LYS A 161 -0.42 -5.78 -0.23
N ILE A 162 0.75 -5.91 -0.87
CA ILE A 162 2.05 -5.83 -0.20
C ILE A 162 2.23 -4.46 0.45
N ARG A 163 2.04 -3.36 -0.31
CA ARG A 163 2.17 -2.00 0.24
C ARG A 163 1.21 -1.73 1.40
N THR A 164 -0.02 -2.21 1.33
CA THR A 164 -0.98 -2.11 2.43
C THR A 164 -0.54 -2.95 3.63
N GLY A 165 -0.05 -4.17 3.39
CA GLY A 165 0.52 -5.03 4.43
C GLY A 165 1.74 -4.40 5.11
N GLU A 166 2.64 -3.77 4.36
CA GLU A 166 3.80 -3.04 4.88
C GLU A 166 3.38 -1.86 5.76
N LYS A 167 2.37 -1.08 5.36
CA LYS A 167 1.81 0.01 6.16
C LYS A 167 1.23 -0.50 7.48
N ILE A 168 0.46 -1.58 7.43
CA ILE A 168 -0.13 -2.22 8.61
C ILE A 168 0.97 -2.75 9.53
N TYR A 169 1.98 -3.43 8.97
CA TYR A 169 3.13 -3.94 9.71
C TYR A 169 3.88 -2.82 10.44
N TYR A 170 4.16 -1.71 9.75
CA TYR A 170 4.80 -0.55 10.35
C TYR A 170 3.96 0.07 11.47
N LEU A 171 2.64 0.10 11.33
CA LEU A 171 1.73 0.56 12.39
C LEU A 171 1.80 -0.36 13.61
N TYR A 172 1.80 -1.68 13.42
CA TYR A 172 1.95 -2.64 14.51
C TYR A 172 3.30 -2.49 15.21
N LEU A 173 4.40 -2.29 14.48
CA LEU A 173 5.71 -2.02 15.08
C LEU A 173 5.68 -0.77 15.96
N LYS A 174 5.14 0.34 15.46
CA LYS A 174 4.98 1.57 16.25
C LYS A 174 4.14 1.37 17.51
N MET A 175 3.05 0.61 17.40
CA MET A 175 2.20 0.32 18.55
C MET A 175 2.93 -0.52 19.60
N VAL A 176 3.73 -1.50 19.17
CA VAL A 176 4.57 -2.29 20.07
C VAL A 176 5.61 -1.42 20.78
N ASP A 177 6.26 -0.50 20.07
CA ASP A 177 7.24 0.40 20.67
C ASP A 177 6.59 1.33 21.70
N PHE A 178 5.41 1.89 21.39
CA PHE A 178 4.64 2.67 22.35
C PHE A 178 4.25 1.86 23.60
N LEU A 179 3.79 0.63 23.42
CA LEU A 179 3.44 -0.25 24.55
C LEU A 179 4.65 -0.63 25.39
N LYS A 180 5.84 -0.78 24.79
CA LYS A 180 7.08 -1.00 25.53
C LYS A 180 7.44 0.22 26.36
N ASP A 181 7.28 1.43 25.82
CA ASP A 181 7.53 2.67 26.54
C ASP A 181 6.56 2.86 27.72
N GLU A 182 5.26 2.56 27.53
CA GLU A 182 4.28 2.55 28.64
C GLU A 182 4.62 1.50 29.69
N LEU A 183 4.99 0.28 29.26
CA LEU A 183 5.38 -0.79 30.17
C LEU A 183 6.63 -0.42 30.98
N ALA A 184 7.57 0.33 30.41
CA ALA A 184 8.75 0.82 31.11
C ALA A 184 8.41 1.88 32.18
N GLN A 185 7.32 2.64 32.01
CA GLN A 185 6.89 3.67 32.97
C GLN A 185 6.12 3.11 34.17
N LEU A 186 5.38 2.02 33.98
CA LEU A 186 4.54 1.42 35.03
C LEU A 186 5.33 1.06 36.32
N PRO A 187 6.51 0.41 36.26
CA PRO A 187 7.31 0.14 37.46
C PRO A 187 7.73 1.40 38.21
N LEU A 188 8.04 2.49 37.50
CA LEU A 188 8.42 3.76 38.13
C LEU A 188 7.25 4.35 38.91
N GLN A 189 6.05 4.36 38.32
CA GLN A 189 4.83 4.81 39.00
C GLN A 189 4.50 3.93 40.21
N LEU A 190 4.68 2.62 40.08
CA LEU A 190 4.47 1.68 41.17
C LEU A 190 5.45 1.93 42.33
N ASN A 191 6.73 2.19 42.03
CA ASN A 191 7.74 2.51 43.06
C ASN A 191 7.38 3.79 43.82
N VAL A 192 6.89 4.83 43.14
CA VAL A 192 6.42 6.07 43.79
C VAL A 192 5.25 5.78 44.73
N LEU A 193 4.26 5.00 44.25
CA LEU A 193 3.11 4.63 45.06
C LEU A 193 3.50 3.79 46.27
N GLN A 194 4.41 2.83 46.09
CA GLN A 194 4.94 2.00 47.15
C GLN A 194 5.68 2.85 48.21
N HIS A 195 6.51 3.79 47.78
CA HIS A 195 7.20 4.69 48.70
C HIS A 195 6.22 5.56 49.50
N MET A 196 5.16 6.09 48.87
CA MET A 196 4.13 6.85 49.60
C MET A 196 3.43 5.98 50.65
N VAL A 197 3.13 4.72 50.34
CA VAL A 197 2.55 3.78 51.30
C VAL A 197 3.50 3.54 52.48
N GLU A 198 4.79 3.37 52.23
CA GLU A 198 5.80 3.21 53.28
C GLU A 198 5.86 4.44 54.21
N VAL A 199 5.85 5.65 53.63
CA VAL A 199 5.81 6.91 54.40
C VAL A 199 4.56 6.99 55.26
N TYR A 200 3.37 6.75 54.70
CA TYR A 200 2.12 6.78 55.45
C TYR A 200 2.06 5.71 56.55
N GLN A 201 2.65 4.53 56.32
CA GLN A 201 2.74 3.52 57.37
C GLN A 201 3.62 3.97 58.54
N VAL A 202 4.74 4.67 58.28
CA VAL A 202 5.61 5.21 59.32
C VAL A 202 4.89 6.33 60.09
N GLU A 203 4.25 7.26 59.39
CA GLU A 203 3.47 8.35 60.01
C GLU A 203 2.34 7.80 60.90
N LEU A 204 1.61 6.80 60.41
CA LEU A 204 0.52 6.17 61.17
C LEU A 204 1.05 5.46 62.43
N LYS A 205 2.20 4.78 62.34
CA LYS A 205 2.85 4.18 63.52
C LYS A 205 3.27 5.26 64.53
N GLY A 206 3.81 6.39 64.05
CA GLY A 206 4.15 7.55 64.88
C GLY A 206 2.93 8.13 65.60
N MET A 207 1.83 8.36 64.89
CA MET A 207 0.57 8.85 65.48
C MET A 207 0.00 7.88 66.52
N ARG A 208 0.07 6.57 66.27
CA ARG A 208 -0.37 5.56 67.24
C ARG A 208 0.47 5.60 68.52
N LEU A 209 1.79 5.74 68.41
CA LEU A 209 2.67 5.86 69.57
C LEU A 209 2.34 7.11 70.39
N MET A 210 2.17 8.27 69.72
CA MET A 210 1.75 9.50 70.40
C MET A 210 0.39 9.36 71.09
N ALA A 211 -0.56 8.63 70.49
CA ALA A 211 -1.85 8.37 71.11
C ALA A 211 -1.71 7.49 72.37
N VAL A 212 -0.85 6.46 72.33
CA VAL A 212 -0.55 5.63 73.51
C VAL A 212 0.09 6.47 74.61
N ASP A 213 1.13 7.24 74.31
CA ASP A 213 1.81 8.12 75.26
C ASP A 213 0.84 9.14 75.89
N ALA A 214 -0.06 9.71 75.08
CA ALA A 214 -1.08 10.63 75.57
C ALA A 214 -2.06 9.92 76.52
N THR A 215 -2.52 8.71 76.18
CA THR A 215 -3.39 7.94 77.08
C THR A 215 -2.70 7.56 78.39
N GLU A 216 -1.44 7.10 78.33
CA GLU A 216 -0.65 6.78 79.53
C GLU A 216 -0.43 8.00 80.41
N ALA A 217 -0.10 9.15 79.82
CA ALA A 217 0.04 10.41 80.55
C ALA A 217 -1.28 10.84 81.22
N THR A 218 -2.42 10.68 80.54
CA THR A 218 -3.73 11.00 81.14
C THR A 218 -4.11 10.03 82.26
N GLU A 219 -3.82 8.74 82.13
CA GLU A 219 -4.08 7.75 83.18
C GLU A 219 -3.15 7.98 84.38
N ALA A 220 -1.86 8.28 84.15
CA ALA A 220 -0.92 8.65 85.20
C ALA A 220 -1.40 9.90 85.97
N ALA A 221 -1.83 10.94 85.25
CA ALA A 221 -2.39 12.14 85.87
C ALA A 221 -3.67 11.86 86.67
N LYS A 222 -4.55 10.98 86.18
CA LYS A 222 -5.73 10.52 86.94
C LYS A 222 -5.31 9.77 88.21
N THR A 223 -4.34 8.86 88.12
CA THR A 223 -3.87 8.11 89.29
C THR A 223 -3.25 9.05 90.33
N ASP A 224 -2.41 10.00 89.91
CA ASP A 224 -1.80 10.99 90.81
C ASP A 224 -2.86 11.87 91.47
N MET A 225 -3.86 12.32 90.71
CA MET A 225 -4.99 13.08 91.24
C MET A 225 -5.76 12.27 92.30
N THR A 226 -6.07 11.00 92.03
CA THR A 226 -6.76 10.14 93.00
C THR A 226 -5.92 9.87 94.24
N ASN A 227 -4.61 9.63 94.09
CA ASN A 227 -3.69 9.44 95.20
C ASN A 227 -3.64 10.70 96.08
N MET A 228 -3.43 11.87 95.48
CA MET A 228 -3.41 13.15 96.19
C MET A 228 -4.74 13.44 96.90
N GLU A 229 -5.88 13.11 96.26
CA GLU A 229 -7.19 13.22 96.90
C GLU A 229 -7.32 12.30 98.13
N THR A 230 -6.89 11.04 98.02
CA THR A 230 -6.92 10.10 99.15
C THR A 230 -5.99 10.52 100.29
N GLU A 231 -4.80 11.03 99.99
CA GLU A 231 -3.87 11.59 100.97
C GLU A 231 -4.47 12.80 101.67
N PHE A 232 -5.08 13.72 100.92
CA PHE A 232 -5.77 14.88 101.48
C PHE A 232 -6.94 14.49 102.38
N ILE A 233 -7.75 13.50 101.99
CA ILE A 233 -8.84 12.97 102.81
C ILE A 233 -8.28 12.33 104.10
N ALA A 234 -7.21 11.53 103.99
CA ALA A 234 -6.57 10.89 105.14
C ALA A 234 -6.01 11.94 106.12
N GLU A 235 -5.33 12.98 105.60
CA GLU A 235 -4.80 14.08 106.39
C GLU A 235 -5.94 14.88 107.06
N ARG A 236 -7.00 15.20 106.32
CA ARG A 236 -8.19 15.86 106.87
C ARG A 236 -8.82 15.04 108.00
N ARG A 237 -8.98 13.72 107.83
CA ARG A 237 -9.48 12.81 108.87
C ARG A 237 -8.56 12.81 110.09
N PHE A 238 -7.24 12.80 109.90
CA PHE A 238 -6.27 12.87 110.99
C PHE A 238 -6.38 14.18 111.78
N ARG A 239 -6.48 15.33 111.09
CA ARG A 239 -6.69 16.64 111.74
C ARG A 239 -8.03 16.69 112.49
N GLU A 240 -9.11 16.20 111.88
CA GLU A 240 -10.44 16.17 112.50
C GLU A 240 -10.47 15.27 113.74
N ASN A 241 -9.81 14.10 113.69
CA ASN A 241 -9.65 13.23 114.85
C ASN A 241 -8.86 13.90 115.97
N SER A 242 -7.78 14.61 115.63
CA SER A 242 -6.96 15.37 116.59
C SER A 242 -7.77 16.52 117.23
N LEU A 243 -8.53 17.27 116.43
CA LEU A 243 -9.44 18.31 116.92
C LEU A 243 -10.55 17.74 117.80
N ASN A 244 -11.15 16.61 117.42
CA ASN A 244 -12.14 15.92 118.24
C ASN A 244 -11.54 15.45 119.57
N PHE A 245 -10.29 14.98 119.59
CA PHE A 245 -9.58 14.62 120.81
C PHE A 245 -9.39 15.83 121.73
N GLN A 246 -8.92 16.96 121.19
CA GLN A 246 -8.82 18.22 121.94
C GLN A 246 -10.18 18.71 122.43
N LYS A 247 -11.22 18.68 121.59
CA LYS A 247 -12.59 19.06 121.95
C LYS A 247 -13.14 18.19 123.07
N LYS A 248 -12.95 16.87 123.04
CA LYS A 248 -13.32 15.95 124.13
C LYS A 248 -12.61 16.30 125.44
N GLN A 249 -11.34 16.72 125.39
CA GLN A 249 -10.64 17.22 126.57
C GLN A 249 -11.25 18.52 127.10
N ILE A 250 -11.53 19.48 126.22
CA ILE A 250 -12.21 20.74 126.57
C ILE A 250 -13.60 20.46 127.16
N ASP A 251 -14.39 19.57 126.57
CA ASP A 251 -15.72 19.21 127.06
C ASP A 251 -15.63 18.51 128.42
N ARG A 252 -14.62 17.66 128.66
CA ARG A 252 -14.34 17.11 130.00
C ARG A 252 -14.00 18.23 131.01
N ILE A 253 -13.22 19.22 130.60
CA ILE A 253 -12.92 20.41 131.43
C ILE A 253 -14.23 21.17 131.70
N ARG A 254 -15.05 21.44 130.69
CA ARG A 254 -16.33 22.15 130.81
C ARG A 254 -17.33 21.40 131.67
N VAL A 255 -17.41 20.08 131.59
CA VAL A 255 -18.28 19.26 132.47
C VAL A 255 -17.76 19.30 133.90
N LYS A 256 -16.43 19.19 134.12
CA LYS A 256 -15.83 19.40 135.44
C LYS A 256 -16.14 20.81 135.96
N GLU A 257 -15.97 21.84 135.14
CA GLU A 257 -16.23 23.23 135.47
C GLU A 257 -17.73 23.50 135.69
N ALA A 258 -18.63 22.87 134.93
CA ALA A 258 -20.07 22.93 135.13
C ALA A 258 -20.51 22.18 136.39
N SER A 259 -19.86 21.06 136.74
CA SER A 259 -20.06 20.36 138.00
C SER A 259 -19.52 21.15 139.20
N GLU A 260 -18.40 21.85 139.03
CA GLU A 260 -17.90 22.83 140.00
C GLU A 260 -18.81 24.06 140.09
N ARG A 261 -19.34 24.57 138.97
CA ARG A 261 -20.31 25.66 138.94
C ARG A 261 -21.63 25.25 139.56
N HIS A 262 -22.10 24.01 139.39
CA HIS A 262 -23.26 23.49 140.15
C HIS A 262 -22.94 23.45 141.65
N ARG A 263 -21.72 23.04 142.05
CA ARG A 263 -21.22 23.19 143.43
C ARG A 263 -21.19 24.66 143.90
N ARG A 264 -20.80 25.61 143.04
CA ARG A 264 -20.75 27.06 143.34
C ARG A 264 -22.12 27.75 143.32
N VAL A 265 -23.07 27.31 142.49
CA VAL A 265 -24.44 27.83 142.37
C VAL A 265 -25.32 27.30 143.51
N GLN A 266 -25.07 26.08 144.00
CA GLN A 266 -25.66 25.61 145.25
C GLN A 266 -25.09 26.32 146.49
N ALA A 267 -23.91 26.96 146.37
CA ALA A 267 -23.25 27.75 147.40
C ALA A 267 -23.40 29.29 147.24
N ARG A 268 -24.15 29.78 146.23
CA ARG A 268 -24.36 31.22 145.96
C ARG A 268 -25.82 31.55 145.71
N ARG A 269 -26.67 31.35 146.72
CA ARG A 269 -27.98 32.01 146.82
C ARG A 269 -28.04 33.06 147.92
N ASP A 270 -26.90 33.64 148.30
CA ASP A 270 -26.84 34.85 149.13
C ASP A 270 -25.85 35.88 148.54
N LEU A 271 -26.33 37.12 148.51
CA LEU A 271 -25.65 38.41 148.31
C LEU A 271 -25.11 38.81 146.91
N THR A 272 -25.98 39.54 146.20
CA THR A 272 -25.88 40.96 145.76
C THR A 272 -24.55 41.60 145.26
N VAL A 273 -24.74 42.42 144.21
CA VAL A 273 -24.09 43.69 143.78
C VAL A 273 -23.21 43.66 142.52
N ASP A 274 -23.59 44.57 141.61
CA ASP A 274 -23.04 44.99 140.32
C ASP A 274 -21.58 45.48 140.32
N PHE A 275 -20.90 45.36 139.16
CA PHE A 275 -20.12 46.46 138.52
C PHE A 275 -19.78 46.14 137.02
N PRO A 276 -19.82 47.11 136.09
CA PRO A 276 -19.64 46.91 134.63
C PRO A 276 -18.30 47.43 134.06
N VAL A 277 -17.74 46.76 133.04
CA VAL A 277 -16.56 47.14 132.21
C VAL A 277 -16.60 46.30 130.92
N LEU A 278 -16.18 46.69 129.70
CA LEU A 278 -15.92 47.93 128.95
C LEU A 278 -15.54 47.47 127.51
N ILE A 279 -15.79 48.32 126.52
CA ILE A 279 -15.67 48.12 125.06
C ILE A 279 -14.21 47.89 124.57
N SER A 280 -14.03 47.11 123.51
CA SER A 280 -12.92 47.19 122.52
C SER A 280 -13.39 46.59 121.18
N ARG A 281 -13.74 47.38 120.15
CA ARG A 281 -12.98 48.27 119.23
C ARG A 281 -12.50 47.53 117.97
N GLU A 282 -13.09 47.96 116.85
CA GLU A 282 -12.83 47.63 115.46
C GLU A 282 -11.41 47.95 114.99
N SER A 283 -10.89 47.14 114.06
CA SER A 283 -9.65 47.41 113.34
C SER A 283 -9.90 47.96 111.94
N LEU A 284 -9.31 49.13 111.76
CA LEU A 284 -9.12 50.02 110.61
C LEU A 284 -8.86 49.43 109.20
N LYS A 285 -9.52 50.12 108.26
CA LYS A 285 -9.19 50.49 106.87
C LYS A 285 -7.71 50.38 106.43
N GLY A 286 -7.50 49.81 105.24
CA GLY A 286 -6.37 50.06 104.34
C GLY A 286 -6.79 50.97 103.17
N ALA A 287 -5.92 51.91 102.81
CA ALA A 287 -6.17 53.07 101.97
C ALA A 287 -6.33 52.75 100.45
N LYS A 288 -7.29 53.45 99.81
CA LYS A 288 -7.38 53.57 98.35
C LYS A 288 -6.41 54.67 97.90
N LEU A 289 -5.37 54.33 97.14
CA LEU A 289 -4.59 55.32 96.41
C LEU A 289 -5.47 55.88 95.27
N GLU A 290 -5.68 57.20 95.24
CA GLU A 290 -6.20 57.88 94.06
C GLU A 290 -5.08 57.99 93.02
N ALA A 291 -5.37 57.57 91.78
CA ALA A 291 -4.44 57.68 90.65
C ALA A 291 -4.25 59.15 90.28
N SER A 292 -2.99 59.60 90.20
CA SER A 292 -2.63 60.98 89.79
C SER A 292 -3.17 61.31 88.39
N LYS A 293 -3.55 62.57 88.14
CA LYS A 293 -4.13 63.03 86.85
C LYS A 293 -3.28 62.66 85.63
N ALA A 294 -1.95 62.78 85.74
CA ALA A 294 -1.01 62.39 84.69
C ALA A 294 -1.04 60.88 84.38
N GLN A 295 -1.33 60.05 85.40
CA GLN A 295 -1.45 58.61 85.23
C GLN A 295 -2.76 58.22 84.53
N ILE A 296 -3.86 58.95 84.80
CA ILE A 296 -5.13 58.77 84.10
C ILE A 296 -5.01 59.19 82.63
N GLU A 297 -4.36 60.31 82.33
CA GLU A 297 -4.12 60.77 80.95
C GLU A 297 -3.24 59.80 80.16
N TYR A 298 -2.14 59.31 80.76
CA TYR A 298 -1.30 58.30 80.14
C TYR A 298 -2.05 56.98 79.89
N GLN A 299 -2.83 56.51 80.86
CA GLN A 299 -3.62 55.29 80.72
C GLN A 299 -4.70 55.43 79.63
N ALA A 300 -5.35 56.60 79.52
CA ALA A 300 -6.30 56.88 78.45
C ALA A 300 -5.64 56.88 77.06
N GLN A 301 -4.45 57.46 76.92
CA GLN A 301 -3.69 57.48 75.67
C GLN A 301 -3.26 56.07 75.23
N VAL A 302 -2.73 55.26 76.16
CA VAL A 302 -2.36 53.86 75.89
C VAL A 302 -3.57 53.05 75.46
N THR A 303 -4.71 53.22 76.12
CA THR A 303 -5.95 52.51 75.76
C THR A 303 -6.43 52.91 74.36
N SER A 304 -6.35 54.20 74.02
CA SER A 304 -6.71 54.70 72.69
C SER A 304 -5.80 54.15 71.58
N GLU A 305 -4.48 54.11 71.78
CA GLU A 305 -3.54 53.54 70.80
C GLU A 305 -3.76 52.04 70.63
N VAL A 306 -4.00 51.33 71.73
CA VAL A 306 -4.31 49.90 71.71
C VAL A 306 -5.64 49.63 70.98
N ASP A 307 -6.66 50.48 71.13
CA ASP A 307 -7.92 50.38 70.38
C ASP A 307 -7.74 50.70 68.89
N LYS A 308 -6.85 51.65 68.51
CA LYS A 308 -6.49 51.88 67.10
C LYS A 308 -5.86 50.64 66.47
N ILE A 309 -4.93 50.00 67.18
CA ILE A 309 -4.28 48.77 66.74
C ILE A 309 -5.31 47.64 66.62
N LYS A 310 -6.20 47.51 67.60
CA LYS A 310 -7.30 46.55 67.58
C LYS A 310 -8.21 46.73 66.36
N CYS A 311 -8.57 47.97 66.04
CA CYS A 311 -9.35 48.31 64.85
C CYS A 311 -8.59 48.01 63.55
N ALA A 312 -7.30 48.36 63.47
CA ALA A 312 -6.47 48.12 62.28
C ALA A 312 -6.27 46.62 61.98
N VAL A 313 -6.11 45.81 63.02
CA VAL A 313 -5.91 44.34 62.92
C VAL A 313 -7.25 43.58 62.96
N GLN A 314 -8.37 44.30 63.09
CA GLN A 314 -9.75 43.81 63.13
C GLN A 314 -10.03 42.71 64.17
N CYS A 315 -9.41 42.77 65.36
CA CYS A 315 -9.61 41.78 66.42
C CYS A 315 -10.60 42.23 67.50
N SER A 316 -11.26 41.26 68.14
CA SER A 316 -12.27 41.51 69.17
C SER A 316 -11.66 41.69 70.56
N HIS A 317 -10.55 41.00 70.86
CA HIS A 317 -9.84 41.08 72.14
C HIS A 317 -8.36 41.49 71.96
N LEU A 318 -7.80 42.10 73.01
CA LEU A 318 -6.41 42.58 73.02
C LEU A 318 -5.40 41.43 72.94
N TRP A 319 -5.73 40.30 73.56
CA TRP A 319 -4.91 39.10 73.55
C TRP A 319 -4.74 38.50 72.15
N ASP A 320 -5.62 38.84 71.21
CA ASP A 320 -5.61 38.32 69.84
C ASP A 320 -4.67 39.11 68.92
N ILE A 321 -4.24 40.31 69.32
CA ILE A 321 -3.41 41.21 68.49
C ILE A 321 -2.10 40.52 68.07
N ALA A 322 -1.41 39.90 69.03
CA ALA A 322 -0.15 39.19 68.78
C ALA A 322 -0.35 37.99 67.83
N GLY A 323 -1.43 37.23 68.01
CA GLY A 323 -1.75 36.09 67.16
C GLY A 323 -2.06 36.51 65.72
N ARG A 324 -2.77 37.62 65.52
CA ARG A 324 -3.07 38.13 64.17
C ARG A 324 -1.85 38.70 63.46
N PHE A 325 -0.95 39.39 64.16
CA PHE A 325 0.32 39.82 63.58
C PHE A 325 1.17 38.63 63.13
N LEU A 326 1.24 37.57 63.94
CA LEU A 326 1.96 36.35 63.57
C LEU A 326 1.32 35.65 62.36
N ALA A 327 -0.02 35.61 62.30
CA ALA A 327 -0.74 35.06 61.16
C ALA A 327 -0.52 35.90 59.89
N GLN A 328 -0.54 37.23 59.99
CA GLN A 328 -0.25 38.15 58.90
C GLN A 328 1.19 38.00 58.40
N GLN A 329 2.16 37.86 59.32
CA GLN A 329 3.56 37.58 58.98
C GLN A 329 3.68 36.26 58.20
N LYS A 330 3.09 35.18 58.72
CA LYS A 330 3.12 33.87 58.04
C LYS A 330 2.44 33.90 56.66
N THR A 331 1.39 34.70 56.53
CA THR A 331 0.72 34.91 55.23
C THR A 331 1.62 35.70 54.27
N GLY A 332 2.33 36.71 54.78
CA GLY A 332 3.33 37.46 54.02
C GLY A 332 4.50 36.57 53.55
N GLU A 333 5.03 35.72 54.42
CA GLU A 333 6.08 34.75 54.08
C GLU A 333 5.62 33.76 53.01
N ASN A 334 4.38 33.26 53.09
CA ASN A 334 3.81 32.37 52.08
C ASN A 334 3.60 33.08 50.73
N LEU A 335 3.13 34.32 50.73
CA LEU A 335 3.01 35.12 49.51
C LEU A 335 4.39 35.40 48.90
N GLN A 336 5.40 35.69 49.71
CA GLN A 336 6.77 35.90 49.25
C GLN A 336 7.33 34.64 48.58
N GLN A 337 7.07 33.47 49.17
CA GLN A 337 7.44 32.19 48.59
C GLN A 337 6.75 31.95 47.24
N GLN A 338 5.44 32.25 47.14
CA GLN A 338 4.70 32.15 45.88
C GLN A 338 5.21 33.12 44.81
N ILE A 339 5.64 34.33 45.19
CA ILE A 339 6.25 35.28 44.26
C ILE A 339 7.54 34.69 43.69
N VAL A 340 8.41 34.15 44.54
CA VAL A 340 9.67 33.52 44.10
C VAL A 340 9.41 32.31 43.18
N GLU A 341 8.44 31.45 43.50
CA GLU A 341 8.06 30.33 42.64
C GLU A 341 7.48 30.78 41.28
N CYS A 342 6.68 31.86 41.28
CA CYS A 342 6.18 32.46 40.04
C CYS A 342 7.30 33.06 39.19
N GLU A 343 8.28 33.73 39.82
CA GLU A 343 9.44 34.29 39.14
C GLU A 343 10.32 33.20 38.53
N GLN A 344 10.58 32.11 39.25
CA GLN A 344 11.31 30.95 38.73
C GLN A 344 10.62 30.33 37.52
N LYS A 345 9.30 30.09 37.61
CA LYS A 345 8.52 29.58 36.48
C LYS A 345 8.55 30.53 35.27
N ARG A 346 8.53 31.84 35.52
CA ARG A 346 8.66 32.84 34.45
C ARG A 346 10.03 32.74 33.77
N GLU A 347 11.11 32.63 34.53
CA GLU A 347 12.47 32.46 33.99
C GLU A 347 12.63 31.16 33.19
N GLU A 348 12.08 30.04 33.69
CA GLU A 348 12.07 28.76 32.95
C GLU A 348 11.31 28.86 31.63
N LEU A 349 10.16 29.52 31.63
CA LEU A 349 9.37 29.73 30.42
C LEU A 349 10.06 30.68 29.45
N GLU A 350 10.73 31.72 29.94
CA GLU A 350 11.50 32.65 29.11
C GLU A 350 12.70 31.93 28.46
N ALA A 351 13.37 31.04 29.18
CA ALA A 351 14.45 30.21 28.65
C ALA A 351 13.96 29.26 27.55
N LYS A 352 12.85 28.55 27.79
CA LYS A 352 12.21 27.69 26.77
C LYS A 352 11.76 28.47 25.55
N LEU A 353 11.25 29.69 25.73
CA LEU A 353 10.84 30.54 24.62
C LEU A 353 12.05 30.93 23.76
N LYS A 354 13.19 31.31 24.38
CA LYS A 354 14.43 31.59 23.65
C LYS A 354 14.98 30.37 22.90
N GLU A 355 14.88 29.18 23.49
CA GLU A 355 15.26 27.91 22.84
C GLU A 355 14.40 27.64 21.60
N LEU A 356 13.08 27.74 21.73
CA LEU A 356 12.15 27.57 20.60
C LEU A 356 12.31 28.65 19.52
N GLU A 357 12.64 29.89 19.89
CA GLU A 357 12.96 30.94 18.93
C GLU A 357 14.24 30.65 18.15
N LEU A 358 15.24 30.05 18.80
CA LEU A 358 16.48 29.60 18.16
C LEU A 358 16.22 28.41 17.22
N GLU A 359 15.47 27.40 17.66
CA GLU A 359 15.05 26.27 16.80
C GLU A 359 14.24 26.76 15.60
N ARG A 360 13.33 27.72 15.81
CA ARG A 360 12.58 28.37 14.72
C ARG A 360 13.50 29.13 13.77
N ALA A 361 14.55 29.79 14.27
CA ALA A 361 15.52 30.47 13.42
C ALA A 361 16.34 29.45 12.60
N GLU A 362 16.79 28.36 13.21
CA GLU A 362 17.47 27.26 12.52
C GLU A 362 16.61 26.66 11.42
N LEU A 363 15.33 26.38 11.70
CA LEU A 363 14.36 25.90 10.71
C LEU A 363 14.05 26.92 9.61
N LYS A 364 14.10 28.22 9.92
CA LYS A 364 13.89 29.31 8.96
C LYS A 364 15.09 29.51 8.03
N PHE A 365 16.32 29.29 8.52
CA PHE A 365 17.55 29.47 7.74
C PHE A 365 18.08 28.17 7.12
N HIS A 366 17.59 27.01 7.55
CA HIS A 366 17.76 25.72 6.87
C HIS A 366 16.54 25.37 6.00
N GLN A 367 16.25 26.21 5.00
CA GLN A 367 15.48 25.79 3.83
C GLN A 367 16.45 25.37 2.72
N THR A 368 16.73 24.07 2.61
CA THR A 368 17.15 23.48 1.32
C THR A 368 15.94 23.42 0.39
N PRO A 369 16.05 23.83 -0.88
CA PRO A 369 14.93 23.86 -1.80
C PRO A 369 14.62 22.46 -2.30
N SER A 370 13.51 21.88 -1.84
CA SER A 370 12.60 21.01 -2.61
C SER A 370 11.32 20.72 -1.82
N SER A 371 10.35 21.64 -1.98
CA SER A 371 8.89 21.42 -2.08
C SER A 371 8.23 20.57 -0.98
N ILE A 372 7.62 21.14 0.07
CA ILE A 372 6.31 21.82 0.12
C ILE A 372 5.21 21.11 -0.71
N SER A 373 4.46 20.23 -0.04
CA SER A 373 3.01 20.38 0.15
C SER A 373 2.51 19.44 1.28
N ASP A 374 2.28 20.05 2.44
CA ASP A 374 1.17 19.88 3.42
C ASP A 374 0.91 18.50 4.07
N MET A 375 1.12 18.30 5.40
CA MET A 375 0.36 18.81 6.57
C MET A 375 -1.15 18.46 6.48
N ALA A 376 -1.86 17.93 7.48
CA ALA A 376 -1.56 17.65 8.88
C ALA A 376 -2.71 16.81 9.49
N GLY A 377 -2.50 16.25 10.69
CA GLY A 377 -3.59 16.09 11.66
C GLY A 377 -3.38 14.94 12.65
N ALA A 378 -2.86 15.25 13.83
CA ALA A 378 -3.47 14.88 15.11
C ALA A 378 -2.63 15.47 16.25
N GLY A 379 -3.10 16.61 16.75
CA GLY A 379 -2.59 17.24 17.96
C GLY A 379 -3.05 16.48 19.21
N ALA A 380 -2.11 16.32 20.14
CA ALA A 380 -2.37 15.95 21.51
C ALA A 380 -2.94 17.17 22.27
N ARG A 381 -4.02 16.95 23.03
CA ARG A 381 -4.48 17.85 24.09
C ARG A 381 -4.40 17.08 25.42
N LYS A 382 -3.51 17.54 26.29
CA LYS A 382 -3.49 17.42 27.76
C LYS A 382 -3.23 18.86 28.23
N ALA A 383 -3.65 19.39 29.36
CA ALA A 383 -4.55 19.02 30.44
C ALA A 383 -4.57 20.29 31.33
N GLU A 384 -5.70 20.70 31.91
CA GLU A 384 -5.71 21.42 33.20
C GLU A 384 -7.15 21.56 33.70
N GLN A 385 -7.47 20.98 34.86
CA GLN A 385 -7.73 21.74 36.10
C GLN A 385 -8.29 20.82 37.20
N ALA A 386 -7.60 20.85 38.33
CA ALA A 386 -8.09 20.37 39.61
C ALA A 386 -9.00 21.44 40.24
N GLY A 387 -10.15 21.02 40.74
CA GLY A 387 -11.04 21.82 41.59
C GLY A 387 -11.70 20.89 42.60
N ALA A 388 -11.31 21.02 43.86
CA ALA A 388 -11.83 20.25 44.98
C ALA A 388 -13.24 20.73 45.39
N ALA A 389 -14.15 19.79 45.64
CA ALA A 389 -15.31 19.99 46.51
C ALA A 389 -15.70 18.66 47.17
N SER A 390 -15.79 18.71 48.50
CA SER A 390 -16.22 17.64 49.40
C SER A 390 -17.75 17.57 49.47
N LEU A 391 -18.33 16.37 49.55
CA LEU A 391 -19.24 15.91 50.63
C LEU A 391 -20.12 14.69 50.25
N CYS A 392 -20.25 13.79 51.24
CA CYS A 392 -21.32 12.81 51.54
C CYS A 392 -21.46 11.47 50.77
N PHE A 393 -21.18 10.38 51.52
CA PHE A 393 -21.85 9.05 51.50
C PHE A 393 -23.31 9.17 52.03
N PRO A 394 -24.27 8.22 51.83
CA PRO A 394 -24.15 6.73 51.94
C PRO A 394 -25.11 5.91 51.00
N PRO A 395 -25.51 4.63 51.24
CA PRO A 395 -24.79 3.40 51.61
C PRO A 395 -25.09 2.16 50.69
N GLN A 396 -24.28 1.11 50.88
CA GLN A 396 -24.58 -0.35 50.84
C GLN A 396 -25.14 -1.04 49.57
N GLY A 397 -24.37 -2.02 49.12
CA GLY A 397 -24.80 -3.15 48.29
C GLY A 397 -23.68 -4.17 48.21
N ASP A 398 -23.63 -5.10 49.18
CA ASP A 398 -22.73 -6.25 49.15
C ASP A 398 -23.01 -7.11 47.91
N ILE A 399 -22.00 -7.31 47.05
CA ILE A 399 -21.97 -8.41 46.09
C ILE A 399 -20.72 -9.24 46.41
N HIS A 400 -20.94 -10.30 47.18
CA HIS A 400 -20.01 -11.39 47.36
C HIS A 400 -19.91 -12.16 46.04
N VAL A 401 -18.82 -12.00 45.30
CA VAL A 401 -18.50 -12.83 44.13
C VAL A 401 -17.81 -14.09 44.65
N ASP A 402 -18.50 -15.23 44.50
CA ASP A 402 -18.00 -16.55 44.84
C ASP A 402 -16.86 -16.95 43.89
N THR A 403 -15.63 -16.99 44.40
CA THR A 403 -14.41 -17.28 43.63
C THR A 403 -14.30 -18.76 43.21
N SER A 404 -15.16 -19.65 43.71
CA SER A 404 -15.11 -21.10 43.43
C SER A 404 -15.42 -21.42 41.96
N ASP A 405 -16.43 -20.76 41.37
CA ASP A 405 -16.92 -21.07 40.01
C ASP A 405 -15.90 -20.72 38.90
N THR A 406 -15.05 -19.71 39.14
CA THR A 406 -14.00 -19.33 38.17
C THR A 406 -12.84 -20.33 38.14
N TYR A 407 -12.49 -20.90 39.29
CA TYR A 407 -11.41 -21.88 39.42
C TYR A 407 -11.81 -23.23 38.81
N ASP A 408 -13.06 -23.68 39.05
CA ASP A 408 -13.60 -24.91 38.45
C ASP A 408 -13.69 -24.81 36.91
N LYS A 409 -14.04 -23.63 36.38
CA LYS A 409 -14.04 -23.36 34.94
C LYS A 409 -12.63 -23.36 34.34
N LEU A 410 -11.63 -22.84 35.07
CA LEU A 410 -10.22 -22.86 34.65
C LEU A 410 -9.67 -24.30 34.65
N GLN A 411 -9.98 -25.09 35.68
CA GLN A 411 -9.56 -26.48 35.77
C GLN A 411 -10.23 -27.36 34.69
N PHE A 412 -11.48 -27.06 34.32
CA PHE A 412 -12.15 -27.69 33.19
C PHE A 412 -11.47 -27.36 31.85
N CYS A 413 -11.09 -26.09 31.65
CA CYS A 413 -10.34 -25.66 30.46
C CYS A 413 -8.96 -26.34 30.38
N GLU A 414 -8.23 -26.45 31.50
CA GLU A 414 -6.95 -27.15 31.57
C GLU A 414 -7.08 -28.63 31.21
N THR A 415 -8.09 -29.31 31.76
CA THR A 415 -8.35 -30.73 31.47
C THR A 415 -8.70 -30.95 30.00
N LYS A 416 -9.47 -30.03 29.40
CA LYS A 416 -9.88 -30.09 27.99
C LYS A 416 -8.71 -29.80 27.04
N LEU A 417 -7.81 -28.89 27.41
CA LEU A 417 -6.58 -28.60 26.66
C LEU A 417 -5.63 -29.80 26.69
N LEU A 418 -5.42 -30.42 27.86
CA LEU A 418 -4.60 -31.64 27.97
C LEU A 418 -5.17 -32.80 27.16
N HIS A 419 -6.50 -32.96 27.14
CA HIS A 419 -7.17 -33.94 26.28
C HIS A 419 -6.92 -33.65 24.80
N LEU A 420 -7.04 -32.39 24.35
CA LEU A 420 -6.77 -31.99 22.97
C LEU A 420 -5.31 -32.21 22.57
N THR A 421 -4.35 -31.91 23.45
CA THR A 421 -2.92 -32.19 23.21
C THR A 421 -2.66 -33.70 23.10
N LYS A 422 -3.32 -34.52 23.94
CA LYS A 422 -3.24 -35.98 23.86
C LYS A 422 -3.90 -36.54 22.60
N VAL A 423 -4.97 -35.92 22.10
CA VAL A 423 -5.60 -36.30 20.84
C VAL A 423 -4.72 -35.91 19.65
N MET A 424 -4.14 -34.70 19.64
CA MET A 424 -3.24 -34.25 18.57
C MET A 424 -1.95 -35.07 18.48
N THR A 425 -1.41 -35.54 19.61
CA THR A 425 -0.20 -36.40 19.63
C THR A 425 -0.47 -37.83 19.15
N ASN A 426 -1.73 -38.29 19.14
CA ASN A 426 -2.13 -39.60 18.64
C ASN A 426 -2.74 -39.55 17.22
N LEU A 427 -2.79 -38.38 16.57
CA LEU A 427 -3.20 -38.29 15.17
C LEU A 427 -2.05 -38.77 14.27
N PRO A 428 -2.25 -39.75 13.37
CA PRO A 428 -1.29 -40.03 12.32
C PRO A 428 -1.04 -38.74 11.54
N SER A 429 0.22 -38.45 11.19
CA SER A 429 0.60 -37.33 10.32
C SER A 429 -0.09 -37.45 8.96
N TYR A 430 -1.34 -37.00 8.90
CA TYR A 430 -2.16 -37.04 7.70
C TYR A 430 -1.81 -35.81 6.88
N ASN A 431 -0.96 -36.02 5.87
CA ASN A 431 -0.65 -35.00 4.89
C ASN A 431 -1.95 -34.53 4.23
N PHE A 432 -2.35 -33.29 4.49
CA PHE A 432 -3.35 -32.60 3.69
C PHE A 432 -2.73 -32.28 2.32
N SER A 433 -2.63 -33.29 1.45
CA SER A 433 -2.51 -33.01 0.02
C SER A 433 -3.88 -32.54 -0.46
N ARG A 434 -3.92 -31.33 -0.99
CA ARG A 434 -5.10 -30.72 -1.63
C ARG A 434 -5.29 -31.35 -3.02
N GLU A 435 -5.41 -32.67 -3.06
CA GLU A 435 -5.65 -33.44 -4.27
C GLU A 435 -7.14 -33.79 -4.31
N GLU A 436 -7.80 -33.46 -5.43
CA GLU A 436 -9.23 -33.71 -5.69
C GLU A 436 -9.62 -35.19 -5.63
N ASN A 437 -8.64 -36.10 -5.54
CA ASN A 437 -8.83 -37.55 -5.48
C ASN A 437 -9.02 -38.09 -4.05
N ASN A 438 -8.90 -37.25 -3.02
CA ASN A 438 -9.13 -37.68 -1.64
C ASN A 438 -10.64 -37.74 -1.35
N GLU A 439 -11.18 -38.95 -1.38
CA GLU A 439 -12.60 -39.25 -1.20
C GLU A 439 -13.16 -38.70 0.13
N THR A 440 -12.34 -38.64 1.18
CA THR A 440 -12.73 -38.11 2.49
C THR A 440 -12.83 -36.58 2.46
N TYR A 441 -11.92 -35.90 1.76
CA TYR A 441 -11.97 -34.44 1.58
C TYR A 441 -13.20 -34.02 0.77
N VAL A 442 -13.50 -34.74 -0.31
CA VAL A 442 -14.69 -34.48 -1.15
C VAL A 442 -15.98 -34.69 -0.35
N LYS A 443 -16.06 -35.76 0.46
CA LYS A 443 -17.22 -36.02 1.33
C LYS A 443 -17.42 -34.92 2.36
N VAL A 444 -16.35 -34.46 3.03
CA VAL A 444 -16.43 -33.38 4.02
C VAL A 444 -16.78 -32.04 3.38
N ARG A 445 -16.19 -31.71 2.22
CA ARG A 445 -16.51 -30.49 1.48
C ARG A 445 -17.99 -30.46 1.07
N ASN A 446 -18.48 -31.54 0.45
CA ASN A 446 -19.87 -31.61 0.01
C ASN A 446 -20.83 -31.55 1.21
N PHE A 447 -20.50 -32.20 2.32
CA PHE A 447 -21.28 -32.13 3.56
C PHE A 447 -21.32 -30.71 4.15
N LEU A 448 -20.20 -29.98 4.13
CA LEU A 448 -20.13 -28.59 4.59
C LEU A 448 -20.88 -27.65 3.65
N GLU A 449 -20.76 -27.82 2.33
CA GLU A 449 -21.51 -27.04 1.33
C GLU A 449 -23.02 -27.29 1.44
N GLU A 450 -23.44 -28.53 1.69
CA GLU A 450 -24.85 -28.89 1.84
C GLU A 450 -25.44 -28.42 3.18
N SER A 451 -24.66 -28.49 4.26
CA SER A 451 -25.06 -28.00 5.59
C SER A 451 -25.16 -26.47 5.64
N THR A 452 -24.31 -25.76 4.91
CA THR A 452 -24.31 -24.28 4.88
C THR A 452 -25.26 -23.70 3.84
N ARG A 453 -25.83 -24.52 2.94
CA ARG A 453 -26.72 -24.09 1.86
C ARG A 453 -28.00 -23.40 2.34
N ASN A 454 -28.46 -23.75 3.54
CA ASN A 454 -29.70 -23.23 4.15
C ASN A 454 -29.41 -22.30 5.35
N GLU A 455 -28.15 -21.98 5.63
CA GLU A 455 -27.75 -21.16 6.78
C GLU A 455 -27.90 -19.66 6.46
N HIS A 456 -28.97 -19.04 6.94
CA HIS A 456 -29.33 -17.64 6.60
C HIS A 456 -28.40 -16.58 7.23
N GLN A 457 -27.47 -16.99 8.11
CA GLN A 457 -26.49 -16.09 8.74
C GLN A 457 -25.15 -16.02 7.99
N ASN A 458 -24.92 -16.87 6.99
CA ASN A 458 -23.75 -16.79 6.11
C ASN A 458 -24.13 -16.24 4.75
N LEU A 459 -24.75 -15.06 4.75
CA LEU A 459 -24.84 -14.25 3.55
C LEU A 459 -23.44 -13.72 3.24
N LYS A 460 -22.89 -14.18 2.12
CA LYS A 460 -21.81 -13.54 1.39
C LYS A 460 -22.12 -12.03 1.34
N ILE A 461 -21.33 -11.23 2.05
CA ILE A 461 -21.45 -9.77 2.08
C ILE A 461 -21.45 -9.31 0.61
N SER A 462 -22.61 -8.88 0.11
CA SER A 462 -22.72 -8.24 -1.20
C SER A 462 -22.21 -6.83 -1.05
N PHE A 463 -20.99 -6.57 -1.55
CA PHE A 463 -20.42 -5.23 -1.66
C PHE A 463 -21.00 -4.50 -2.87
N GLU A 464 -22.32 -4.40 -2.95
CA GLU A 464 -22.99 -3.51 -3.89
C GLU A 464 -24.05 -2.75 -3.07
N ASP A 465 -23.90 -1.42 -3.06
CA ASP A 465 -24.87 -0.40 -2.62
C ASP A 465 -24.86 0.12 -1.16
N GLU A 466 -23.70 0.20 -0.49
CA GLU A 466 -23.53 1.03 0.73
C GLU A 466 -22.34 2.01 0.67
N GLU A 467 -21.96 2.50 -0.50
CA GLU A 467 -20.98 3.62 -0.59
C GLU A 467 -21.61 4.99 -0.29
N ASP A 468 -22.94 5.14 -0.35
CA ASP A 468 -23.60 6.44 -0.17
C ASP A 468 -24.05 6.74 1.28
N ALA A 469 -24.21 5.74 2.15
CA ALA A 469 -24.70 5.97 3.52
C ALA A 469 -23.61 6.29 4.54
N VAL A 470 -22.35 5.92 4.28
CA VAL A 470 -21.22 6.11 5.22
C VAL A 470 -20.51 7.45 5.01
N ARG A 471 -20.81 8.19 3.94
CA ARG A 471 -20.25 9.54 3.71
C ARG A 471 -20.86 10.63 4.59
N ASP A 472 -22.06 10.43 5.14
CA ASP A 472 -22.77 11.46 5.91
C ASP A 472 -22.41 11.51 7.41
N ALA A 473 -21.59 10.58 7.92
CA ALA A 473 -21.23 10.53 9.34
C ALA A 473 -19.94 11.29 9.70
N PHE A 474 -19.26 11.90 8.73
CA PHE A 474 -17.99 12.62 8.92
C PHE A 474 -17.99 13.96 8.18
N ASP A 475 -18.96 14.83 8.50
CA ASP A 475 -18.88 16.25 8.19
C ASP A 475 -17.85 16.93 9.12
N PHE A 476 -16.58 16.88 8.72
CA PHE A 476 -15.59 17.85 9.19
C PHE A 476 -15.78 19.13 8.37
N ALA A 477 -16.21 20.19 9.05
CA ALA A 477 -16.30 21.52 8.48
C ALA A 477 -14.97 21.95 7.84
N ASP A 478 -15.05 22.29 6.55
CA ASP A 478 -14.16 23.13 5.72
C ASP A 478 -12.73 23.32 6.23
N ILE A 479 -11.82 22.46 5.76
CA ILE A 479 -10.39 22.75 5.71
C ILE A 479 -9.88 22.40 4.30
N ASP A 480 -9.78 23.46 3.49
CA ASP A 480 -9.08 23.57 2.20
C ASP A 480 -9.12 22.35 1.26
N HIS A 481 -10.22 22.22 0.53
CA HIS A 481 -10.22 21.48 -0.73
C HIS A 481 -9.36 22.21 -1.76
N SER A 482 -8.06 21.88 -1.79
CA SER A 482 -7.28 22.05 -3.01
C SER A 482 -8.04 21.34 -4.15
N TYR A 483 -8.36 22.08 -5.20
CA TYR A 483 -9.13 21.59 -6.34
C TYR A 483 -8.45 20.34 -6.94
N VAL A 484 -9.08 19.17 -6.77
CA VAL A 484 -8.67 17.92 -7.40
C VAL A 484 -9.59 17.67 -8.60
N PRO A 485 -9.10 17.82 -9.84
CA PRO A 485 -9.94 17.66 -11.02
C PRO A 485 -10.48 16.22 -11.13
N ASN A 486 -11.79 16.09 -11.35
CA ASN A 486 -12.43 14.81 -11.66
C ASN A 486 -11.81 14.20 -12.93
N ARG A 487 -11.75 12.87 -13.03
CA ARG A 487 -11.44 12.10 -14.25
C ARG A 487 -11.98 12.72 -15.55
N ASP A 488 -13.22 13.23 -15.55
CA ASP A 488 -13.81 13.85 -16.74
C ASP A 488 -13.26 15.25 -17.04
N GLU A 489 -12.83 15.99 -16.02
CA GLU A 489 -12.13 17.27 -16.16
C GLU A 489 -10.70 17.07 -16.65
N ILE A 490 -10.01 16.04 -16.15
CA ILE A 490 -8.68 15.62 -16.64
C ILE A 490 -8.77 15.24 -18.13
N LYS A 491 -9.80 14.48 -18.53
CA LYS A 491 -10.04 14.16 -19.94
C LYS A 491 -10.30 15.41 -20.77
N LYS A 492 -11.13 16.34 -20.30
CA LYS A 492 -11.40 17.61 -21.01
C LYS A 492 -10.16 18.48 -21.12
N GLN A 493 -9.33 18.55 -20.09
CA GLN A 493 -8.05 19.26 -20.12
C GLN A 493 -7.07 18.60 -21.10
N GLY A 494 -6.99 17.27 -21.12
CA GLY A 494 -6.19 16.51 -22.09
C GLY A 494 -6.61 16.78 -23.54
N VAL A 495 -7.91 16.77 -23.82
CA VAL A 495 -8.44 17.11 -25.15
C VAL A 495 -8.13 18.57 -25.52
N ARG A 496 -8.31 19.52 -24.59
CA ARG A 496 -7.96 20.93 -24.81
C ARG A 496 -6.48 21.13 -25.11
N LEU A 497 -5.59 20.43 -24.42
CA LEU A 497 -4.14 20.49 -24.62
C LEU A 497 -3.73 19.95 -26.00
N ILE A 498 -4.34 18.85 -26.44
CA ILE A 498 -4.14 18.28 -27.77
C ILE A 498 -4.62 19.26 -28.84
N GLU A 499 -5.76 19.93 -28.64
CA GLU A 499 -6.28 20.94 -29.56
C GLU A 499 -5.40 22.19 -29.66
N THR A 500 -4.86 22.71 -28.55
CA THR A 500 -3.96 23.88 -28.59
C THR A 500 -2.65 23.56 -29.28
N MET A 501 -2.08 22.37 -29.05
CA MET A 501 -0.83 21.95 -29.70
C MET A 501 -1.00 21.68 -31.19
N THR A 502 -2.14 21.11 -31.60
CA THR A 502 -2.43 20.84 -33.02
C THR A 502 -2.87 22.09 -33.80
N LYS A 503 -3.48 23.08 -33.15
CA LYS A 503 -3.80 24.39 -33.76
C LYS A 503 -2.56 25.28 -33.92
N ALA A 504 -1.59 25.24 -33.00
CA ALA A 504 -0.34 25.99 -33.10
C ALA A 504 0.53 25.57 -34.31
N ALA A 505 0.51 24.29 -34.68
CA ALA A 505 1.25 23.77 -35.83
C ALA A 505 0.75 24.29 -37.19
N LYS A 506 -0.49 24.79 -37.29
CA LYS A 506 -1.05 25.31 -38.56
C LYS A 506 -0.80 26.80 -38.82
N LYS A 507 -0.24 27.57 -37.85
CA LYS A 507 -0.06 29.03 -38.01
C LYS A 507 1.35 29.48 -38.39
N LYS A 508 2.31 28.56 -38.59
CA LYS A 508 3.72 28.91 -38.92
C LYS A 508 4.16 28.58 -40.35
N GLN A 509 3.24 28.65 -41.33
CA GLN A 509 3.61 28.58 -42.74
C GLN A 509 2.67 29.42 -43.62
N ARG A 510 2.72 30.75 -43.49
CA ARG A 510 2.36 31.71 -44.56
C ARG A 510 2.71 33.14 -44.13
N GLY A 511 3.76 33.70 -44.73
CA GLY A 511 4.06 35.13 -44.63
C GLY A 511 5.55 35.42 -44.74
N GLY A 512 6.03 35.67 -45.96
CA GLY A 512 7.42 36.09 -46.19
C GLY A 512 7.82 36.14 -47.66
N ARG A 513 7.10 36.93 -48.48
CA ARG A 513 7.56 37.33 -49.82
C ARG A 513 7.78 38.85 -49.81
N LYS A 514 9.06 39.25 -49.71
CA LYS A 514 9.66 40.53 -50.13
C LYS A 514 10.96 40.08 -50.81
N GLY A 515 11.32 40.45 -52.04
CA GLY A 515 11.24 41.78 -52.62
C GLY A 515 12.67 42.30 -52.73
N THR A 516 13.39 41.85 -53.76
CA THR A 516 14.51 42.46 -54.49
C THR A 516 14.76 41.62 -55.73
#